data_AF-A0A842RLF0-F1
#
_entry.id   AF-A0A842RLF0-F1
#
_cell.length_a   1.000
_cell.length_b   1.000
_cell.length_c   1.000
_cell.angle_alpha   90.00
_cell.angle_beta   90.00
_cell.angle_gamma   90.00
#
_symmetry.space_group_name_H-M   'P 1'
#
loop_
_entity.id
_entity.type
_entity.pdbx_description
1 polymer ?
#
loop_
_entity_poly.entity_id
_entity_poly.type
_entity_poly.pdbx_seq_one_letter_code
_entity_poly.pdbx_strand_id
1 'polypeptide(L)'
;MESLKVDKSLKSMLQLKRSETRLQVLDLLMSSEEPMTSSDLASKLNTTENAINVALHYLTKAKLVQRVERGVYDLNVKTFCKALLAIILSADFSKLARKYDKTIDSLKDEEE
;
A
#
# COMPACT_ATOMS: atom_id res chain seq x y z
N MET A 1 7.73 3.80 -23.95
CA MET A 1 7.77 2.95 -22.74
C MET A 1 7.97 3.88 -21.55
N GLU A 2 6.88 4.29 -20.89
CA GLU A 2 6.97 5.17 -19.71
C GLU A 2 7.82 4.47 -18.66
N SER A 3 8.98 5.04 -18.35
CA SER A 3 9.80 4.70 -17.19
C SER A 3 8.89 4.45 -15.99
N LEU A 4 9.05 3.28 -15.35
CA LEU A 4 8.44 2.93 -14.08
C LEU A 4 8.86 3.99 -13.03
N LYS A 5 8.17 5.14 -13.01
CA LYS A 5 8.27 6.18 -11.97
C LYS A 5 7.63 5.66 -10.69
N VAL A 6 8.25 4.66 -10.08
CA VAL A 6 7.82 3.97 -8.85
C VAL A 6 8.14 4.80 -7.60
N ASP A 7 9.08 5.74 -7.72
CA ASP A 7 9.73 6.38 -6.57
C ASP A 7 8.78 7.08 -5.59
N LYS A 8 7.81 7.84 -6.10
CA LYS A 8 6.97 8.68 -5.23
C LYS A 8 5.94 7.86 -4.45
N SER A 9 5.28 6.89 -5.09
CA SER A 9 4.25 6.08 -4.44
C SER A 9 4.86 5.10 -3.44
N LEU A 10 6.00 4.48 -3.76
CA LEU A 10 6.72 3.60 -2.83
C LEU A 10 7.19 4.38 -1.58
N LYS A 11 7.77 5.57 -1.78
CA LYS A 11 8.16 6.44 -0.67
C LYS A 11 6.95 6.86 0.18
N SER A 12 5.80 7.15 -0.44
CA SER A 12 4.57 7.46 0.30
C SER A 12 4.05 6.27 1.10
N MET A 13 4.11 5.05 0.57
CA MET A 13 3.76 3.82 1.31
C MET A 13 4.64 3.66 2.55
N LEU A 14 5.96 3.84 2.42
CA LEU A 14 6.89 3.76 3.56
C LEU A 14 6.62 4.83 4.63
N GLN A 15 6.07 5.98 4.24
CA GLN A 15 5.71 7.07 5.15
C GLN A 15 4.34 6.91 5.81
N LEU A 16 3.52 5.93 5.41
CA LEU A 16 2.21 5.69 6.02
C LEU A 16 2.31 5.38 7.52
N LYS A 17 3.38 4.71 7.96
CA LYS A 17 3.65 4.42 9.39
C LYS A 17 3.61 5.65 10.29
N ARG A 18 3.78 6.85 9.75
CA ARG A 18 3.78 8.11 10.51
C ARG A 18 2.38 8.69 10.76
N SER A 19 1.32 8.08 10.22
CA SER A 19 -0.06 8.56 10.40
C SER A 19 -1.01 7.39 10.57
N GLU A 20 -1.47 7.20 11.80
CA GLU A 20 -2.41 6.15 12.18
C GLU A 20 -3.73 6.25 11.41
N THR A 21 -4.32 7.45 11.30
CA THR A 21 -5.57 7.64 10.55
C THR A 21 -5.46 7.24 9.07
N ARG A 22 -4.33 7.53 8.42
CA ARG A 22 -4.14 7.12 7.01
C ARG A 22 -4.00 5.61 6.88
N LEU A 23 -3.36 4.96 7.83
CA LEU A 23 -3.26 3.50 7.87
C LEU A 23 -4.63 2.87 8.08
N GLN A 24 -5.39 3.36 9.06
CA GLN A 24 -6.75 2.88 9.35
C GLN A 24 -7.69 3.03 8.15
N VAL A 25 -7.64 4.18 7.46
CA VAL A 25 -8.43 4.37 6.23
C VAL A 25 -8.03 3.37 5.14
N LEU A 26 -6.72 3.16 4.95
CA LEU A 26 -6.23 2.24 3.94
C LEU A 26 -6.62 0.79 4.26
N ASP A 27 -6.45 0.38 5.52
CA ASP A 27 -6.78 -0.95 6.02
C ASP A 27 -8.28 -1.26 5.88
N LEU A 28 -9.12 -0.27 6.22
CA LEU A 28 -10.55 -0.39 6.07
C LEU A 28 -10.97 -0.51 4.59
N LEU A 29 -10.35 0.26 3.69
CA LEU A 29 -10.60 0.12 2.25
C LEU A 29 -10.06 -1.22 1.70
N MET A 30 -8.97 -1.77 2.26
CA MET A 30 -8.42 -3.08 1.84
C MET A 30 -9.30 -4.24 2.26
N SER A 31 -9.97 -4.08 3.40
CA SER A 31 -10.86 -5.09 3.97
C SER A 31 -12.30 -4.97 3.47
N SER A 32 -12.63 -3.91 2.75
CA SER A 32 -13.96 -3.67 2.18
C SER A 32 -14.06 -4.24 0.77
N GLU A 33 -15.16 -4.94 0.48
CA GLU A 33 -15.48 -5.38 -0.88
C GLU A 33 -16.00 -4.22 -1.75
N GLU A 34 -16.49 -3.16 -1.11
CA GLU A 34 -17.12 -2.02 -1.78
C GLU A 34 -16.39 -0.70 -1.51
N PRO A 35 -16.37 0.23 -2.49
CA PRO A 35 -15.94 1.60 -2.28
C PRO A 35 -16.74 2.30 -1.18
N MET A 36 -16.10 3.22 -0.44
CA MET A 36 -16.69 3.84 0.75
C MET A 36 -16.72 5.36 0.67
N THR A 37 -17.72 5.99 1.29
CA THR A 37 -17.75 7.44 1.45
C THR A 37 -16.88 7.92 2.61
N SER A 38 -16.56 9.22 2.65
CA SER A 38 -15.92 9.86 3.80
C SER A 38 -16.73 9.69 5.09
N SER A 39 -18.06 9.72 5.00
CA SER A 39 -18.97 9.52 6.13
C SER A 39 -18.92 8.07 6.63
N ASP A 40 -18.96 7.09 5.73
CA ASP A 40 -18.87 5.68 6.10
C ASP A 40 -17.55 5.35 6.79
N LEU A 41 -16.44 5.87 6.25
CA LEU A 41 -15.11 5.72 6.83
C LEU A 41 -15.03 6.37 8.22
N ALA A 42 -15.61 7.56 8.38
CA ALA A 42 -15.63 8.26 9.67
C ALA A 42 -16.41 7.46 10.72
N SER A 43 -17.57 6.94 10.33
CA SER A 43 -18.42 6.13 11.20
C SER A 43 -17.74 4.81 11.58
N LYS A 44 -17.15 4.07 10.64
CA LYS A 44 -16.49 2.79 10.93
C LYS A 44 -15.20 2.95 11.74
N LEU A 45 -14.49 4.07 11.58
CA LEU A 45 -13.26 4.35 12.32
C LEU A 45 -13.48 5.15 13.62
N ASN A 46 -14.73 5.45 13.98
CA ASN A 46 -15.09 6.27 15.15
C ASN A 46 -14.31 7.59 15.22
N THR A 47 -14.24 8.31 14.09
CA THR A 47 -13.51 9.58 13.97
C THR A 47 -14.33 10.63 13.23
N THR A 48 -13.77 11.83 13.07
CA THR A 48 -14.45 12.92 12.38
C THR A 48 -14.30 12.81 10.87
N GLU A 49 -15.36 13.19 10.13
CA GLU A 49 -15.29 13.24 8.66
C GLU A 49 -14.20 14.19 8.17
N ASN A 50 -13.89 15.26 8.93
CA ASN A 50 -12.78 16.14 8.61
C ASN A 50 -11.41 15.43 8.67
N ALA A 51 -11.16 14.62 9.70
CA ALA A 51 -9.93 13.84 9.82
C ALA A 51 -9.80 12.83 8.66
N ILE A 52 -10.91 12.18 8.28
CA ILE A 52 -10.98 11.30 7.12
C ILE A 52 -10.69 12.05 5.82
N ASN A 53 -11.31 13.21 5.61
CA ASN A 53 -11.09 14.01 4.40
C ASN A 53 -9.63 14.45 4.24
N VAL A 54 -8.98 14.83 5.35
CA VAL A 54 -7.54 15.12 5.36
C VAL A 54 -6.72 13.86 5.01
N ALA A 55 -7.05 12.70 5.59
CA ALA A 55 -6.38 11.45 5.27
C ALA A 55 -6.54 11.07 3.79
N LEU A 56 -7.76 11.10 3.27
CA LEU A 56 -8.10 10.81 1.88
C LEU A 56 -7.42 11.77 0.91
N HIS A 57 -7.30 13.06 1.26
CA HIS A 57 -6.56 14.03 0.45
C HIS A 57 -5.10 13.57 0.23
N TYR A 58 -4.40 13.20 1.31
CA TYR A 58 -3.01 12.75 1.21
C TYR A 58 -2.88 11.38 0.52
N LEU A 59 -3.78 10.44 0.79
CA LEU A 59 -3.79 9.12 0.15
C LEU A 59 -4.06 9.22 -1.36
N THR A 60 -4.99 10.08 -1.76
CA THR A 60 -5.29 10.36 -3.18
C THR A 60 -4.11 11.04 -3.86
N LYS A 61 -3.49 12.03 -3.22
CA LYS A 61 -2.29 12.70 -3.73
C LYS A 61 -1.10 11.74 -3.92
N ALA A 62 -1.02 10.71 -3.07
CA ALA A 62 -0.04 9.62 -3.18
C ALA A 62 -0.42 8.52 -4.18
N LYS A 63 -1.62 8.60 -4.78
CA LYS A 63 -2.23 7.61 -5.68
C LYS A 63 -2.45 6.23 -5.03
N LEU A 64 -2.59 6.18 -3.71
CA LEU A 64 -2.88 4.94 -2.97
C LEU A 64 -4.38 4.66 -2.93
N VAL A 65 -5.18 5.72 -2.91
CA VAL A 65 -6.63 5.69 -3.01
C VAL A 65 -7.04 6.48 -4.25
N GLN A 66 -8.16 6.13 -4.85
CA GLN A 66 -8.77 6.80 -5.97
C GLN A 66 -10.22 7.16 -5.65
N ARG A 67 -10.71 8.22 -6.28
CA ARG A 67 -12.10 8.63 -6.18
C ARG A 67 -12.85 8.01 -7.35
N VAL A 68 -13.76 7.09 -7.07
CA VAL A 68 -14.56 6.39 -8.10
C VAL A 68 -15.80 7.19 -8.46
N GLU A 69 -16.39 7.88 -7.48
CA GLU A 69 -17.53 8.77 -7.66
C GLU A 69 -17.45 9.99 -6.73
N ARG A 70 -18.43 10.89 -6.81
CA ARG A 70 -18.44 12.10 -5.97
C ARG A 70 -18.60 11.74 -4.49
N GLY A 71 -17.46 11.66 -3.80
CA GLY A 71 -17.40 11.43 -2.35
C GLY A 71 -17.16 9.97 -2.00
N VAL A 72 -17.02 9.11 -3.00
CA VAL A 72 -16.79 7.66 -2.87
C VAL A 72 -15.35 7.34 -3.26
N TYR A 73 -14.67 6.58 -2.41
CA TYR A 73 -13.25 6.29 -2.49
C TYR A 73 -13.00 4.78 -2.47
N ASP A 74 -11.99 4.37 -3.23
CA ASP A 74 -11.58 2.98 -3.37
C ASP A 74 -10.05 2.89 -3.45
N LEU A 75 -9.50 1.71 -3.21
CA LEU A 75 -8.08 1.44 -3.38
C LEU A 75 -7.64 1.56 -4.82
N ASN A 76 -6.45 2.12 -5.00
CA ASN A 76 -5.78 2.07 -6.28
C ASN A 76 -4.87 0.83 -6.36
N VAL A 77 -5.48 -0.34 -6.53
CA VAL A 77 -4.79 -1.65 -6.61
C VAL A 77 -3.63 -1.63 -7.60
N LYS A 78 -3.81 -0.94 -8.75
CA LYS A 78 -2.77 -0.76 -9.77
C LYS A 78 -1.50 -0.12 -9.21
N THR A 79 -1.61 0.84 -8.31
CA THR A 79 -0.44 1.47 -7.66
C THR A 79 0.27 0.46 -6.75
N PHE A 80 -0.47 -0.34 -5.99
CA PHE A 80 0.11 -1.40 -5.14
C PHE A 80 0.83 -2.47 -5.95
N CYS A 81 0.21 -2.98 -7.01
CA CYS A 81 0.85 -3.96 -7.90
C CYS A 81 2.13 -3.42 -8.54
N LYS A 82 2.11 -2.15 -8.99
CA LYS A 82 3.31 -1.51 -9.55
C LYS A 82 4.44 -1.38 -8.52
N ALA A 83 4.11 -0.99 -7.29
CA ALA A 83 5.08 -0.89 -6.22
C ALA A 83 5.68 -2.27 -5.88
N LEU A 84 4.83 -3.29 -5.75
CA LEU A 84 5.26 -4.67 -5.47
C LEU A 84 6.17 -5.22 -6.59
N LEU A 85 5.75 -5.08 -7.86
CA LEU A 85 6.55 -5.50 -9.00
C LEU A 85 7.92 -4.82 -9.02
N ALA A 86 7.98 -3.53 -8.70
CA ALA A 86 9.25 -2.82 -8.67
C ALA A 86 10.17 -3.28 -7.53
N ILE A 87 9.62 -3.68 -6.38
CA ILE A 87 10.40 -4.29 -5.30
C ILE A 87 10.94 -5.66 -5.76
N ILE A 88 10.08 -6.53 -6.30
CA ILE A 88 10.47 -7.87 -6.75
C ILE A 88 11.53 -7.82 -7.85
N LEU A 89 11.39 -6.89 -8.79
CA LEU A 89 12.34 -6.70 -9.89
C LEU A 89 13.58 -5.89 -9.50
N SER A 90 13.69 -5.44 -8.25
CA SER A 90 14.87 -4.70 -7.79
C SER A 90 16.08 -5.61 -7.67
N ALA A 91 17.26 -5.06 -7.96
CA ALA A 91 18.53 -5.77 -7.79
C ALA A 91 18.76 -6.19 -6.32
N ASP A 92 18.24 -5.41 -5.38
CA ASP A 92 18.35 -5.71 -3.95
C ASP A 92 17.50 -6.91 -3.54
N PHE A 93 16.28 -7.02 -4.06
CA PHE A 93 15.45 -8.21 -3.86
C PHE A 93 16.10 -9.45 -4.49
N SER A 94 16.70 -9.33 -5.68
CA SER A 94 17.43 -10.43 -6.32
C SER A 94 18.62 -10.92 -5.49
N LYS A 95 19.36 -10.00 -4.84
CA LYS A 95 20.44 -10.36 -3.91
C LYS A 95 19.91 -11.05 -2.65
N LEU A 96 18.80 -10.55 -2.10
CA LEU A 96 18.15 -11.13 -0.94
C LEU A 96 17.65 -12.56 -1.24
N ALA A 97 16.97 -12.76 -2.37
CA ALA A 97 16.48 -14.07 -2.80
C ALA A 97 17.63 -15.09 -2.96
N ARG A 98 18.74 -14.70 -3.60
CA ARG A 98 19.94 -15.55 -3.72
C ARG A 98 20.56 -15.90 -2.36
N LYS A 99 20.49 -15.00 -1.39
CA LYS A 99 20.97 -15.28 -0.03
C LYS A 99 20.09 -16.32 0.65
N TYR A 100 18.77 -16.19 0.50
CA TYR A 100 17.80 -17.15 1.05
C TYR A 100 17.94 -18.54 0.44
N ASP A 101 18.11 -18.66 -0.88
CA ASP A 101 18.32 -19.97 -1.55
C ASP A 101 19.51 -20.72 -0.94
N LYS A 102 20.65 -20.04 -0.79
CA LYS A 102 21.84 -20.62 -0.17
C LYS A 102 21.63 -21.07 1.28
N THR A 103 20.80 -20.34 2.03
CA THR A 103 20.48 -20.70 3.41
C THR A 103 19.55 -21.92 3.47
N ILE A 104 18.60 -22.04 2.53
CA ILE A 104 17.74 -23.21 2.43
C ILE A 104 18.56 -24.44 2.03
N ASP A 105 19.49 -24.30 1.08
CA ASP A 105 20.35 -25.40 0.65
C ASP A 105 21.25 -25.87 1.80
N SER A 106 21.86 -24.96 2.57
CA SER A 106 22.67 -25.34 3.73
C SER A 106 21.89 -26.02 4.87
N LEU A 107 20.58 -25.77 4.99
CA LEU A 107 19.73 -26.43 5.99
C LEU A 107 19.34 -27.85 5.58
N LYS A 108 19.32 -28.15 4.27
CA LYS A 108 19.05 -29.51 3.76
C LYS A 108 20.26 -30.42 3.92
N ASP A 109 21.46 -29.86 3.79
CA ASP A 109 22.72 -30.61 3.94
C ASP A 109 23.04 -30.98 5.42
N GLU A 110 22.34 -30.40 6.41
CA GLU A 110 22.49 -30.73 7.85
C GLU A 110 21.49 -31.79 8.35
N GLU A 111 20.50 -32.18 7.53
CA GLU A 111 19.49 -33.21 7.86
C GLU A 111 19.80 -34.60 7.26
N GLU A 112 20.89 -34.74 6.47
CA GLU A 112 21.45 -36.02 5.97
C GLU A 112 22.66 -36.49 6.80
#